data_AF-A0A4Q5QNY8-F1
#
_entry.id   AF-A0A4Q5QNY8-F1
#
_cell.length_a   1.000
_cell.length_b   1.000
_cell.length_c   1.000
_cell.angle_alpha   90.00
_cell.angle_beta   90.00
_cell.angle_gamma   90.00
#
_symmetry.space_group_name_H-M   'P 1'
#
loop_
_entity.id
_entity.type
_entity.pdbx_description
1 polymer ?
#
loop_
_entity_poly.entity_id
_entity_poly.type
_entity_poly.pdbx_seq_one_letter_code
_entity_poly.pdbx_strand_id
1 'polypeptide(L)'
;MSDIVQLELNRKNRWVYFTHYRWVAHLIYWIWVFIVGTLMHTEVPVTPAVIYNHFFLENLLIGVFYYVYCLFLIPYFFKRNRYVMFWVLTILSYLFFTALDTWFTHQFVTFYTESPMHSEQGFFARYNYSLGGFLLNFMVFSMMLFFMEKNEEGRTILELEDEKKEIELVKLDLLKTNISPDFLMRSLKQLKQSATELEETTPEAILTFSDLLRYRLYWGRQQQTPLSEEIQAL
;
A
#
# COMPACT_ATOMS: atom_id res chain seq x y z
N MET A 1 13.97 13.26 -16.72
CA MET A 1 12.93 12.20 -16.62
C MET A 1 12.91 11.47 -15.27
N SER A 2 14.01 11.39 -14.49
CA SER A 2 14.04 10.68 -13.19
C SER A 2 13.20 11.32 -12.08
N ASP A 3 13.16 12.65 -12.02
CA ASP A 3 12.63 13.33 -10.82
C ASP A 3 11.10 13.33 -10.76
N ILE A 4 10.42 13.42 -11.92
CA ILE A 4 8.96 13.34 -11.99
C ILE A 4 8.47 11.94 -11.61
N VAL A 5 9.13 10.89 -12.10
CA VAL A 5 8.82 9.50 -11.75
C VAL A 5 9.03 9.27 -10.24
N GLN A 6 10.12 9.81 -9.67
CA GLN A 6 10.35 9.73 -8.22
C GLN A 6 9.30 10.50 -7.41
N LEU A 7 8.86 11.67 -7.89
CA LEU A 7 7.80 12.45 -7.23
C LEU A 7 6.44 11.75 -7.28
N GLU A 8 6.10 11.11 -8.40
CA GLU A 8 4.87 10.32 -8.50
C GLU A 8 4.91 9.06 -7.63
N LEU A 9 6.05 8.35 -7.61
CA LEU A 9 6.26 7.22 -6.71
C LEU A 9 6.15 7.64 -5.24
N ASN A 10 6.69 8.82 -4.87
CA ASN A 10 6.55 9.36 -3.52
C ASN A 10 5.10 9.70 -3.19
N ARG A 11 4.37 10.35 -4.11
CA ARG A 11 2.96 10.69 -3.92
C ARG A 11 2.11 9.44 -3.74
N LYS A 12 2.35 8.42 -4.56
CA LYS A 12 1.65 7.13 -4.47
C LYS A 12 2.00 6.45 -3.13
N ASN A 13 3.27 6.26 -2.83
CA ASN A 13 3.72 5.52 -1.63
C ASN A 13 3.41 6.22 -0.30
N ARG A 14 3.28 7.55 -0.26
CA ARG A 14 3.00 8.27 0.98
C ARG A 14 1.58 8.03 1.49
N TRP A 15 0.59 8.01 0.60
CA TRP A 15 -0.82 7.87 0.97
C TRP A 15 -1.31 6.43 0.98
N VAL A 16 -0.51 5.48 0.49
CA VAL A 16 -0.79 4.04 0.47
C VAL A 16 -1.29 3.53 1.82
N TYR A 17 -0.78 4.03 2.94
CA TYR A 17 -1.21 3.64 4.31
C TYR A 17 -2.58 4.17 4.75
N PHE A 18 -3.16 5.14 4.05
CA PHE A 18 -4.47 5.72 4.35
C PHE A 18 -5.53 5.46 3.28
N THR A 19 -5.12 5.02 2.09
CA THR A 19 -6.05 4.69 1.00
C THR A 19 -6.78 3.36 1.26
N HIS A 20 -7.97 3.21 0.67
CA HIS A 20 -8.83 2.01 0.81
C HIS A 20 -9.24 1.76 2.26
N TYR A 21 -9.45 0.49 2.68
CA TYR A 21 -9.88 0.11 4.03
C TYR A 21 -8.77 0.21 5.10
N ARG A 22 -7.63 0.82 4.79
CA ARG A 22 -6.45 0.84 5.67
C ARG A 22 -6.60 1.80 6.86
N TRP A 23 -7.39 2.86 6.71
CA TRP A 23 -7.75 3.74 7.82
C TRP A 23 -8.49 2.99 8.94
N VAL A 24 -9.21 1.90 8.61
CA VAL A 24 -9.89 1.05 9.59
C VAL A 24 -8.88 0.38 10.51
N ALA A 25 -7.75 -0.08 9.98
CA ALA A 25 -6.71 -0.72 10.79
C ALA A 25 -6.07 0.28 11.77
N HIS A 26 -5.84 1.53 11.35
CA HIS A 26 -5.39 2.60 12.25
C HIS A 26 -6.42 2.90 13.33
N LEU A 27 -7.71 2.92 12.97
CA LEU A 27 -8.79 3.09 13.93
C LEU A 27 -8.82 1.96 14.95
N ILE A 28 -8.70 0.70 14.49
CA ILE A 28 -8.66 -0.47 15.37
C ILE A 28 -7.47 -0.39 16.32
N TYR A 29 -6.29 0.01 15.83
CA TYR A 29 -5.12 0.21 16.68
C TYR A 29 -5.36 1.27 17.75
N TRP A 30 -5.85 2.45 17.37
CA TRP A 30 -6.13 3.52 18.34
C TRP A 30 -7.24 3.17 19.33
N ILE A 31 -8.26 2.41 18.90
CA ILE A 31 -9.28 1.84 19.79
C ILE A 31 -8.64 0.85 20.76
N TRP A 32 -7.73 0.00 20.31
CA TRP A 32 -7.00 -0.92 21.17
C TRP A 32 -6.14 -0.17 22.20
N VAL A 33 -5.41 0.87 21.78
CA VAL A 33 -4.64 1.74 22.68
C VAL A 33 -5.57 2.43 23.68
N PHE A 34 -6.74 2.90 23.25
CA PHE A 34 -7.72 3.52 24.14
C PHE A 34 -8.25 2.55 25.20
N ILE A 35 -8.64 1.33 24.79
CA ILE A 35 -9.21 0.33 25.69
C ILE A 35 -8.14 -0.23 26.63
N VAL A 36 -7.02 -0.70 26.08
CA VAL A 36 -5.98 -1.39 26.86
C VAL A 36 -5.07 -0.39 27.56
N GLY A 37 -4.64 0.66 26.88
CA GLY A 37 -3.71 1.65 27.43
C GLY A 37 -4.38 2.62 28.41
N THR A 38 -5.62 3.05 28.15
CA THR A 38 -6.31 4.03 29.01
C THR A 38 -7.33 3.35 29.93
N LEU A 39 -8.38 2.71 29.39
CA LEU A 39 -9.52 2.27 30.21
C LEU A 39 -9.18 1.16 31.23
N MET A 40 -8.26 0.26 30.90
CA MET A 40 -7.86 -0.84 31.80
C MET A 40 -6.90 -0.40 32.92
N HIS A 41 -6.27 0.76 32.77
CA HIS A 41 -5.25 1.26 33.71
C HIS A 41 -5.75 2.44 34.55
N THR A 42 -6.89 3.05 34.19
CA THR A 42 -7.49 4.14 34.97
C THR A 42 -8.37 3.59 36.10
N GLU A 43 -7.94 3.79 37.34
CA GLU A 43 -8.74 3.48 38.55
C GLU A 43 -9.75 4.60 38.90
N VAL A 44 -9.72 5.70 38.15
CA VAL A 44 -10.53 6.92 38.34
C VAL A 44 -11.72 6.91 37.39
N PRO A 45 -12.89 7.47 37.77
CA PRO A 45 -14.03 7.59 36.86
C PRO A 45 -13.65 8.24 35.52
N VAL A 46 -14.11 7.63 34.42
CA VAL A 46 -13.83 8.11 33.06
C VAL A 46 -14.56 9.43 32.83
N THR A 47 -13.82 10.53 32.98
CA THR A 47 -14.28 11.89 32.67
C THR A 47 -13.62 12.39 31.39
N PRO A 48 -14.20 13.39 30.69
CA PRO A 48 -13.57 13.98 29.50
C PRO A 48 -12.15 14.49 29.76
N ALA A 49 -11.86 14.98 30.97
CA ALA A 49 -10.54 15.44 31.37
C ALA A 49 -9.52 14.29 31.47
N VAL A 50 -9.94 13.12 31.98
CA VAL A 50 -9.11 11.90 32.05
C VAL A 50 -8.81 11.39 30.64
N ILE A 51 -9.81 11.35 29.75
CA ILE A 51 -9.60 10.97 28.35
C ILE A 51 -8.61 11.92 27.67
N TYR A 52 -8.76 13.23 27.86
CA TYR A 52 -7.84 14.20 27.27
C TYR A 52 -6.39 14.00 27.75
N ASN A 53 -6.18 13.78 29.05
CA ASN A 53 -4.84 13.63 29.61
C ASN A 53 -4.21 12.25 29.32
N HIS A 54 -4.91 11.16 29.69
CA HIS A 54 -4.36 9.80 29.64
C HIS A 54 -4.48 9.11 28.29
N PHE A 55 -5.33 9.61 27.40
CA PHE A 55 -5.37 9.11 26.03
C PHE A 55 -4.68 10.07 25.08
N PHE A 56 -5.17 11.31 24.96
CA PHE A 56 -4.65 12.22 23.94
C PHE A 56 -3.25 12.73 24.23
N LEU A 57 -2.99 13.32 25.40
CA LEU A 57 -1.67 13.90 25.70
C LEU A 57 -0.61 12.82 25.84
N GLU A 58 -0.88 11.75 26.57
CA GLU A 58 0.06 10.64 26.79
C GLU A 58 0.41 9.90 25.50
N ASN A 59 -0.50 9.79 24.53
CA ASN A 59 -0.22 9.11 23.26
C ASN A 59 0.13 10.05 22.10
N LEU A 60 0.23 11.36 22.34
CA LEU A 60 0.49 12.34 21.29
C LEU A 60 1.83 12.09 20.61
N LEU A 61 2.90 11.93 21.40
CA LEU A 61 4.27 11.84 20.91
C LEU A 61 4.53 10.51 20.21
N ILE A 62 3.99 9.42 20.74
CA ILE A 62 4.05 8.11 20.06
C ILE A 62 3.23 8.12 18.77
N GLY A 63 2.09 8.81 18.73
CA GLY A 63 1.32 9.03 17.50
C GLY A 63 2.10 9.81 16.46
N VAL A 64 2.79 10.89 16.85
CA VAL A 64 3.65 11.67 15.96
C VAL A 64 4.79 10.80 15.42
N PHE A 65 5.51 10.09 16.30
CA PHE A 65 6.56 9.16 15.89
C PHE A 65 6.04 8.12 14.90
N TYR A 66 4.87 7.56 15.18
CA TYR A 66 4.22 6.58 14.32
C TYR A 66 3.97 7.15 12.91
N TYR A 67 3.35 8.32 12.79
CA TYR A 67 3.08 8.89 11.47
C TYR A 67 4.36 9.33 10.75
N VAL A 68 5.41 9.76 11.47
CA VAL A 68 6.74 9.98 10.89
C VAL A 68 7.33 8.67 10.36
N TYR A 69 7.23 7.58 11.12
CA TYR A 69 7.69 6.26 10.70
C TYR A 69 7.01 5.80 9.40
N CYS A 70 5.68 5.94 9.35
CA CYS A 70 4.83 5.45 8.28
C CYS A 70 4.84 6.32 7.01
N LEU A 71 4.76 7.64 7.15
CA LEU A 71 4.65 8.57 6.02
C LEU A 71 6.00 9.01 5.46
N PHE A 72 7.07 8.95 6.26
CA PHE A 72 8.38 9.45 5.88
C PHE A 72 9.45 8.35 5.86
N LEU A 73 9.68 7.67 6.98
CA LEU A 73 10.78 6.72 7.11
C LEU A 73 10.66 5.54 6.13
N ILE A 74 9.48 4.91 6.06
CA ILE A 74 9.26 3.77 5.16
C ILE A 74 9.31 4.19 3.67
N PRO A 75 8.54 5.19 3.19
CA PRO A 75 8.48 5.51 1.76
C PRO A 75 9.79 6.08 1.20
N TYR A 76 10.53 6.87 1.99
CA TYR A 76 11.73 7.56 1.50
C TYR A 76 13.02 6.80 1.70
N PHE A 77 13.11 5.91 2.70
CA PHE A 77 14.35 5.16 2.97
C PHE A 77 14.18 3.66 2.73
N PHE A 78 13.15 3.03 3.32
CA PHE A 78 12.96 1.58 3.19
C PHE A 78 12.60 1.17 1.75
N LYS A 79 11.57 1.79 1.15
CA LYS A 79 11.14 1.49 -0.24
C LYS A 79 12.16 1.92 -1.31
N ARG A 80 13.22 2.66 -0.92
CA ARG A 80 14.32 3.07 -1.81
C ARG A 80 15.60 2.24 -1.63
N ASN A 81 15.51 1.08 -0.96
CA ASN A 81 16.63 0.19 -0.66
C ASN A 81 17.76 0.85 0.16
N ARG A 82 17.49 1.96 0.85
CA ARG A 82 18.46 2.64 1.73
C ARG A 82 18.34 2.11 3.16
N TYR A 83 18.51 0.80 3.32
CA TYR A 83 18.21 0.11 4.59
C TYR A 83 19.07 0.58 5.77
N VAL A 84 20.36 0.85 5.55
CA VAL A 84 21.25 1.36 6.62
C VAL A 84 20.75 2.70 7.14
N MET A 85 20.47 3.64 6.24
CA MET A 85 19.97 4.96 6.61
C MET A 85 18.59 4.89 7.26
N PHE A 86 17.72 3.99 6.79
CA PHE A 86 16.44 3.71 7.42
C PHE A 86 16.61 3.28 8.87
N TRP A 87 17.37 2.22 9.14
CA TRP A 87 17.52 1.69 10.50
C TRP A 87 18.19 2.68 11.45
N VAL A 88 19.20 3.41 10.99
CA VAL A 88 19.86 4.47 11.79
C VAL A 88 18.85 5.56 12.16
N LEU A 89 18.07 6.06 11.19
CA LEU A 89 17.05 7.08 11.47
C LEU A 89 15.92 6.56 12.35
N THR A 90 15.49 5.31 12.19
CA THR A 90 14.48 4.67 13.05
C THR A 90 14.95 4.58 14.49
N ILE A 91 16.19 4.14 14.73
CA ILE A 91 16.75 4.04 16.08
C ILE A 91 16.90 5.43 16.69
N LEU A 92 17.45 6.39 15.95
CA LEU A 92 17.61 7.77 16.43
C LEU A 92 16.26 8.43 16.74
N SER A 93 15.28 8.28 15.86
CA SER A 93 13.93 8.81 16.10
C SER A 93 13.25 8.13 17.28
N TYR A 94 13.36 6.81 17.42
CA TYR A 94 12.85 6.08 18.59
C TYR A 94 13.43 6.63 19.90
N LEU A 95 14.75 6.72 20.03
CA LEU A 95 15.40 7.25 21.24
C LEU A 95 14.99 8.71 21.51
N PHE A 96 14.97 9.54 20.46
CA PHE A 96 14.59 10.94 20.56
C PHE A 96 13.13 11.13 21.01
N PHE A 97 12.19 10.43 20.35
CA PHE A 97 10.76 10.55 20.66
C PHE A 97 10.43 9.97 22.03
N THR A 98 11.07 8.88 22.47
CA THR A 98 10.88 8.37 23.84
C THR A 98 11.41 9.35 24.89
N ALA A 99 12.53 10.03 24.62
CA ALA A 99 13.07 11.02 25.56
C ALA A 99 12.17 12.25 25.64
N LEU A 100 11.68 12.70 24.47
CA LEU A 100 10.74 13.81 24.35
C LEU A 100 9.40 13.50 25.02
N ASP A 101 8.89 12.28 24.84
CA ASP A 101 7.68 11.78 25.48
C ASP A 101 7.81 11.74 27.00
N THR A 102 8.92 11.20 27.51
CA THR A 102 9.20 11.16 28.96
C THR A 102 9.21 12.57 29.57
N TRP A 103 9.84 13.52 28.89
CA TRP A 103 9.85 14.92 29.32
C TRP A 103 8.45 15.56 29.22
N PHE A 104 7.74 15.35 28.11
CA PHE A 104 6.42 15.91 27.85
C PHE A 104 5.40 15.43 28.87
N THR A 105 5.33 14.13 29.11
CA THR A 105 4.39 13.51 30.06
C THR A 105 4.65 14.02 31.47
N HIS A 106 5.92 14.16 31.88
CA HIS A 106 6.25 14.75 33.19
C HIS A 106 5.78 16.20 33.33
N GLN A 107 5.83 17.02 32.28
CA GLN A 107 5.49 18.45 32.37
C GLN A 107 3.99 18.72 32.21
N PHE A 108 3.30 17.93 31.39
CA PHE A 108 1.96 18.28 30.91
C PHE A 108 0.85 17.29 31.33
N VAL A 109 1.19 16.05 31.71
CA VAL A 109 0.19 15.04 32.10
C VAL A 109 0.07 15.01 33.62
N THR A 110 -0.98 15.66 34.14
CA THR A 110 -1.14 15.98 35.57
C THR A 110 -1.87 14.93 36.40
N PHE A 111 -2.50 13.93 35.78
CA PHE A 111 -3.33 12.93 36.46
C PHE A 111 -2.68 11.56 36.63
N TYR A 112 -1.34 11.48 36.57
CA TYR A 112 -0.67 10.27 37.03
C TYR A 112 -1.13 10.01 38.47
N THR A 113 -1.94 8.96 38.66
CA THR A 113 -1.91 8.18 39.90
C THR A 113 -0.49 7.66 39.97
N GLU A 114 0.41 8.49 40.49
CA GLU A 114 1.75 8.08 40.83
C GLU A 114 1.57 6.95 41.83
N SER A 115 1.69 5.71 41.35
CA SER A 115 2.10 4.64 42.24
C SER A 115 3.33 5.18 42.97
N PRO A 116 3.35 5.16 44.32
CA PRO A 116 4.40 5.79 45.12
C PRO A 116 5.82 5.29 44.79
N MET A 117 5.95 4.25 43.96
CA MET A 117 7.21 3.76 43.40
C MET A 117 7.80 4.63 42.28
N HIS A 118 7.03 5.53 41.65
CA HIS A 118 7.41 6.27 40.43
C HIS A 118 7.62 7.79 40.61
N SER A 119 7.28 8.35 41.77
CA SER A 119 7.38 9.78 42.06
C SER A 119 8.80 10.24 42.42
N GLU A 120 9.65 9.32 42.93
CA GLU A 120 11.04 9.64 43.35
C GLU A 120 12.12 9.26 42.34
N GLN A 121 11.75 8.77 41.16
CA GLN A 121 12.71 8.30 40.16
C GLN A 121 13.20 9.45 39.26
N GLY A 122 14.53 9.62 39.16
CA GLY A 122 15.13 10.59 38.24
C GLY A 122 14.80 10.31 36.77
N PHE A 123 14.92 11.32 35.91
CA PHE A 123 14.57 11.27 34.48
C PHE A 123 15.05 10.00 33.75
N PHE A 124 16.28 9.56 34.00
CA PHE A 124 16.87 8.38 33.35
C PHE A 124 16.16 7.07 33.70
N ALA A 125 15.68 6.91 34.94
CA ALA A 125 14.95 5.72 35.36
C ALA A 125 13.57 5.67 34.70
N ARG A 126 12.86 6.81 34.64
CA ARG A 126 11.59 6.92 33.92
C ARG A 126 11.78 6.68 32.42
N TYR A 127 12.80 7.29 31.81
CA TYR A 127 13.13 7.07 30.41
C TYR A 127 13.42 5.59 30.11
N ASN A 128 14.19 4.90 30.97
CA ASN A 128 14.49 3.48 30.79
C ASN A 128 13.24 2.60 30.84
N TYR A 129 12.31 2.91 31.75
CA TYR A 129 11.02 2.23 31.81
C TYR A 129 10.16 2.52 30.56
N SER A 130 10.07 3.80 30.17
CA SER A 130 9.31 4.23 28.99
C SER A 130 9.84 3.62 27.69
N LEU A 131 11.15 3.33 27.57
CA LEU A 131 11.71 2.62 26.41
C LEU A 131 10.99 1.29 26.17
N GLY A 132 10.73 0.50 27.22
CA GLY A 132 10.06 -0.79 27.10
C GLY A 132 8.62 -0.65 26.58
N GLY A 133 7.83 0.24 27.17
CA GLY A 133 6.44 0.48 26.75
C GLY A 133 6.34 1.07 25.35
N PHE A 134 7.23 2.01 25.02
CA PHE A 134 7.30 2.62 23.69
C PHE A 134 7.73 1.59 22.63
N LEU A 135 8.67 0.69 22.96
CA LEU A 135 9.11 -0.39 22.07
C LEU A 135 7.98 -1.38 21.80
N LEU A 136 7.21 -1.76 22.83
CA LEU A 136 6.07 -2.68 22.66
C LEU A 136 5.02 -2.08 21.74
N ASN A 137 4.65 -0.81 21.95
CA ASN A 137 3.72 -0.11 21.07
C ASN A 137 4.25 -0.03 19.64
N PHE A 138 5.52 0.33 19.46
CA PHE A 138 6.17 0.36 18.16
C PHE A 138 6.16 -1.02 17.47
N MET A 139 6.40 -2.11 18.22
CA MET A 139 6.38 -3.47 17.69
C MET A 139 4.98 -3.89 17.24
N VAL A 140 3.96 -3.73 18.09
CA VAL A 140 2.56 -4.04 17.75
C VAL A 140 2.13 -3.28 16.50
N PHE A 141 2.45 -1.99 16.50
CA PHE A 141 2.13 -1.11 15.40
C PHE A 141 2.87 -1.51 14.09
N SER A 142 4.18 -1.78 14.17
CA SER A 142 4.97 -2.22 13.01
C SER A 142 4.52 -3.58 12.48
N MET A 143 4.10 -4.49 13.36
CA MET A 143 3.51 -5.78 12.98
C MET A 143 2.22 -5.58 12.17
N MET A 144 1.35 -4.66 12.62
CA MET A 144 0.13 -4.31 11.88
C MET A 144 0.46 -3.77 10.49
N LEU A 145 1.41 -2.84 10.36
CA LEU A 145 1.84 -2.36 9.04
C LEU A 145 2.38 -3.47 8.16
N PHE A 146 3.19 -4.36 8.72
CA PHE A 146 3.75 -5.49 7.98
C PHE A 146 2.65 -6.38 7.40
N PHE A 147 1.65 -6.75 8.20
CA PHE A 147 0.50 -7.50 7.70
C PHE A 147 -0.31 -6.73 6.65
N MET A 148 -0.48 -5.43 6.82
CA MET A 148 -1.17 -4.58 5.83
C MET A 148 -0.42 -4.53 4.49
N GLU A 149 0.91 -4.46 4.50
CA GLU A 149 1.72 -4.49 3.28
C GLU A 149 1.68 -5.90 2.64
N LYS A 150 1.83 -6.95 3.45
CA LYS A 150 1.82 -8.34 2.97
C LYS A 150 0.48 -8.73 2.31
N ASN A 151 -0.63 -8.27 2.88
CA ASN A 151 -1.95 -8.49 2.30
C ASN A 151 -2.14 -7.75 0.97
N GLU A 152 -1.55 -6.57 0.82
CA GLU A 152 -1.56 -5.82 -0.45
C GLU A 152 -0.74 -6.54 -1.52
N GLU A 153 0.49 -6.98 -1.20
CA GLU A 153 1.29 -7.79 -2.12
C GLU A 153 0.51 -9.01 -2.61
N GLY A 154 -0.19 -9.71 -1.70
CA GLY A 154 -1.03 -10.85 -2.06
C GLY A 154 -2.17 -10.49 -3.02
N ARG A 155 -2.87 -9.38 -2.76
CA ARG A 155 -3.94 -8.90 -3.63
C ARG A 155 -3.43 -8.46 -5.00
N THR A 156 -2.33 -7.72 -5.06
CA THR A 156 -1.72 -7.32 -6.33
C THR A 156 -1.26 -8.52 -7.14
N ILE A 157 -0.73 -9.56 -6.50
CA ILE A 157 -0.37 -10.82 -7.19
C ILE A 157 -1.62 -11.48 -7.78
N LEU A 158 -2.72 -11.57 -7.02
CA LEU A 158 -3.98 -12.14 -7.52
C LEU A 158 -4.56 -11.34 -8.69
N GLU A 159 -4.55 -10.00 -8.61
CA GLU A 159 -4.99 -9.12 -9.70
C GLU A 159 -4.16 -9.33 -10.97
N LEU A 160 -2.82 -9.46 -10.83
CA LEU A 160 -1.93 -9.76 -11.94
C LEU A 160 -2.16 -11.16 -12.52
N GLU A 161 -2.47 -12.14 -11.69
CA GLU A 161 -2.82 -13.50 -12.15
C GLU A 161 -4.14 -13.50 -12.93
N ASP A 162 -5.14 -12.75 -12.50
CA ASP A 162 -6.42 -12.64 -13.20
C ASP A 162 -6.28 -11.88 -14.53
N GLU A 163 -5.52 -10.77 -14.56
CA GLU A 163 -5.20 -10.06 -15.81
C GLU A 163 -4.46 -10.99 -16.79
N LYS A 164 -3.53 -11.81 -16.29
CA LYS A 164 -2.83 -12.81 -17.11
C LYS A 164 -3.78 -13.87 -17.67
N LYS A 165 -4.73 -14.37 -16.88
CA LYS A 165 -5.76 -15.33 -17.35
C LYS A 165 -6.63 -14.71 -18.43
N GLU A 166 -7.07 -13.46 -18.26
CA GLU A 166 -7.85 -12.75 -19.29
C GLU A 166 -7.05 -12.63 -20.59
N ILE A 167 -5.77 -12.28 -20.52
CA ILE A 167 -4.88 -12.23 -21.69
C ILE A 167 -4.74 -13.62 -22.34
N GLU A 168 -4.59 -14.69 -21.56
CA GLU A 168 -4.52 -16.06 -22.07
C GLU A 168 -5.82 -16.50 -22.75
N LEU A 169 -6.98 -16.13 -22.20
CA LEU A 169 -8.28 -16.39 -22.81
C LEU A 169 -8.45 -15.65 -24.15
N VAL A 170 -8.06 -14.38 -24.20
CA VAL A 170 -8.06 -13.60 -25.45
C VAL A 170 -7.12 -14.21 -26.48
N LYS A 171 -5.93 -14.66 -26.08
CA LYS A 171 -4.99 -15.36 -26.97
C LYS A 171 -5.59 -16.66 -27.51
N LEU A 172 -6.29 -17.42 -26.66
CA LEU A 172 -6.94 -18.67 -27.06
C LEU A 172 -8.09 -18.43 -28.04
N ASP A 173 -8.89 -17.37 -27.84
CA ASP A 173 -9.93 -16.98 -28.79
C ASP A 173 -9.33 -16.54 -30.14
N LEU A 174 -8.24 -15.76 -30.12
CA LEU A 174 -7.50 -15.38 -31.33
C LEU A 174 -6.95 -16.60 -32.09
N LEU A 175 -6.42 -17.60 -31.40
CA LEU A 175 -5.96 -18.85 -32.02
C LEU A 175 -7.10 -19.60 -32.72
N LYS A 176 -8.32 -19.62 -32.15
CA LYS A 176 -9.49 -20.21 -32.81
C LYS A 176 -9.87 -19.51 -34.12
N THR A 177 -9.50 -18.24 -34.27
CA THR A 177 -9.77 -17.45 -35.49
C THR A 177 -8.67 -17.56 -36.56
N ASN A 178 -7.66 -18.42 -36.36
CA ASN A 178 -6.46 -18.52 -37.21
C ASN A 178 -5.68 -17.18 -37.34
N ILE A 179 -5.86 -16.23 -36.42
CA ILE A 179 -5.10 -14.98 -36.35
C ILE A 179 -3.99 -15.16 -35.32
N SER A 180 -2.72 -14.91 -35.69
CA SER A 180 -1.63 -14.97 -34.71
C SER A 180 -1.73 -13.80 -33.71
N PRO A 181 -1.69 -14.06 -32.39
CA PRO A 181 -1.74 -13.00 -31.36
C PRO A 181 -0.63 -11.96 -31.53
N ASP A 182 0.54 -12.37 -32.00
CA ASP A 182 1.68 -11.48 -32.23
C ASP A 182 1.44 -10.51 -33.39
N PHE A 183 0.75 -10.92 -34.45
CA PHE A 183 0.39 -10.02 -35.55
C PHE A 183 -0.55 -8.91 -35.06
N LEU A 184 -1.53 -9.26 -34.22
CA LEU A 184 -2.47 -8.31 -33.64
C LEU A 184 -1.74 -7.27 -32.77
N MET A 185 -0.86 -7.74 -31.88
CA MET A 185 -0.13 -6.87 -30.97
C MET A 185 0.88 -5.96 -31.67
N ARG A 186 1.56 -6.46 -32.71
CA ARG A 186 2.43 -5.63 -33.57
C ARG A 186 1.64 -4.56 -34.30
N SER A 187 0.50 -4.92 -34.89
CA SER A 187 -0.36 -3.98 -35.63
C SER A 187 -0.92 -2.89 -34.72
N LEU A 188 -1.39 -3.24 -33.51
CA LEU A 188 -1.85 -2.28 -32.49
C LEU A 188 -0.74 -1.33 -32.04
N LYS A 189 0.48 -1.86 -31.81
CA LYS A 189 1.63 -1.03 -31.42
C LYS A 189 1.98 -0.02 -32.53
N GLN A 190 1.92 -0.45 -33.78
CA GLN A 190 2.23 0.39 -34.94
C GLN A 190 1.15 1.47 -35.16
N LEU A 191 -0.13 1.13 -35.00
CA LEU A 191 -1.24 2.10 -35.00
C LEU A 191 -1.11 3.12 -33.87
N LYS A 192 -0.77 2.68 -32.66
CA LYS A 192 -0.54 3.58 -31.52
C LYS A 192 0.61 4.55 -31.80
N GLN A 193 1.70 4.08 -32.41
CA GLN A 193 2.84 4.92 -32.77
C GLN A 193 2.45 5.96 -33.83
N SER A 194 1.84 5.52 -34.93
CA SER A 194 1.32 6.39 -36.01
C SER A 194 0.37 7.48 -35.46
N ALA A 195 -0.53 7.12 -34.54
CA ALA A 195 -1.44 8.06 -33.88
C ALA A 195 -0.73 9.07 -32.95
N THR A 196 0.37 8.65 -32.30
CA THR A 196 1.17 9.54 -31.43
C THR A 196 2.02 10.50 -32.27
N GLU A 197 2.48 10.03 -33.43
CA GLU A 197 3.28 10.79 -34.39
C GLU A 197 2.43 11.66 -35.34
N LEU A 198 1.10 11.62 -35.22
CA LEU A 198 0.12 12.40 -36.01
C LEU A 198 0.29 12.18 -37.53
N GLU A 199 0.57 10.95 -37.96
CA GLU A 199 0.64 10.64 -39.38
C GLU A 199 -0.73 10.86 -40.05
N GLU A 200 -0.74 11.50 -41.22
CA GLU A 200 -1.99 11.77 -41.96
C GLU A 200 -2.76 10.48 -42.35
N THR A 201 -2.06 9.34 -42.41
CA THR A 201 -2.59 8.02 -42.78
C THR A 201 -3.16 7.24 -41.60
N THR A 202 -3.00 7.70 -40.35
CA THR A 202 -3.46 6.98 -39.15
C THR A 202 -4.96 6.63 -39.20
N PRO A 203 -5.89 7.52 -39.61
CA PRO A 203 -7.32 7.19 -39.64
C PRO A 203 -7.65 6.04 -40.60
N GLU A 204 -7.01 6.02 -41.77
CA GLU A 204 -7.19 4.97 -42.79
C GLU A 204 -6.58 3.64 -42.34
N ALA A 205 -5.43 3.69 -41.67
CA ALA A 205 -4.79 2.51 -41.09
C ALA A 205 -5.65 1.87 -39.99
N ILE A 206 -6.31 2.67 -39.15
CA ILE A 206 -7.24 2.19 -38.11
C ILE A 206 -8.47 1.51 -38.76
N LEU A 207 -9.05 2.11 -39.79
CA LEU A 207 -10.19 1.54 -40.52
C LEU A 207 -9.82 0.21 -41.18
N THR A 208 -8.71 0.18 -41.91
CA THR A 208 -8.22 -1.02 -42.61
C THR A 208 -7.94 -2.16 -41.64
N PHE A 209 -7.30 -1.87 -40.51
CA PHE A 209 -7.06 -2.86 -39.46
C PHE A 209 -8.36 -3.38 -38.84
N SER A 210 -9.33 -2.49 -38.59
CA SER A 210 -10.63 -2.85 -38.03
C SER A 210 -11.44 -3.73 -38.98
N ASP A 211 -11.40 -3.46 -40.29
CA ASP A 211 -12.09 -4.25 -41.31
C ASP A 211 -11.45 -5.62 -41.52
N LEU A 212 -10.11 -5.70 -41.56
CA LEU A 212 -9.38 -6.97 -41.62
C LEU A 212 -9.65 -7.84 -40.40
N LEU A 213 -9.66 -7.22 -39.21
CA LEU A 213 -9.95 -7.93 -37.96
C LEU A 213 -11.39 -8.44 -37.96
N ARG A 214 -12.36 -7.60 -38.37
CA ARG A 214 -13.77 -8.00 -38.50
C ARG A 214 -13.92 -9.16 -39.49
N TYR A 215 -13.36 -9.04 -40.69
CA TYR A 215 -13.40 -10.12 -41.69
C TYR A 215 -12.88 -11.44 -41.13
N ARG A 216 -11.72 -11.44 -40.47
CA ARG A 216 -11.11 -12.65 -39.91
C ARG A 216 -11.89 -13.25 -38.74
N LEU A 217 -12.40 -12.44 -37.82
CA LEU A 217 -13.19 -12.89 -36.67
C LEU A 217 -14.53 -13.53 -37.09
N TYR A 218 -15.11 -13.11 -38.22
CA TYR A 218 -16.35 -13.68 -38.74
C TYR A 218 -16.13 -14.85 -39.73
N TRP A 219 -15.06 -14.83 -40.52
CA TRP A 219 -14.75 -15.89 -41.49
C TRP A 219 -14.42 -17.24 -40.83
N GLY A 220 -13.78 -17.23 -39.66
CA GLY A 220 -13.42 -18.44 -38.91
C GLY A 220 -14.59 -19.30 -38.41
N ARG A 221 -15.85 -18.81 -38.50
CA ARG A 221 -17.04 -19.60 -38.15
C ARG A 221 -17.62 -20.43 -39.30
N GLN A 222 -17.15 -20.25 -40.54
CA GLN A 222 -17.83 -20.79 -41.73
C GLN A 222 -17.20 -22.07 -42.33
N GLN A 223 -16.12 -22.61 -41.78
CA GLN A 223 -15.45 -23.79 -42.34
C GLN A 223 -15.71 -25.04 -41.49
N GLN A 224 -16.95 -25.53 -41.56
CA GLN A 224 -17.22 -26.96 -41.47
C GLN A 224 -17.79 -27.38 -42.82
N THR A 225 -16.92 -27.77 -43.75
CA THR A 225 -17.38 -28.54 -44.92
C THR A 225 -17.78 -29.93 -44.43
N PRO A 226 -19.01 -30.40 -44.70
CA PRO A 226 -19.41 -31.76 -44.36
C PRO A 226 -18.44 -32.76 -45.02
N LEU A 227 -17.97 -33.75 -44.26
CA LEU A 227 -17.05 -34.79 -44.75
C LEU A 227 -17.55 -35.49 -46.04
N SER A 228 -18.87 -35.48 -46.27
CA SER A 228 -19.52 -35.99 -47.47
C SER A 228 -19.17 -35.23 -48.75
N GLU A 229 -18.87 -33.93 -48.67
CA GLU A 229 -18.50 -33.12 -49.84
C GLU A 229 -17.04 -33.35 -50.26
N GLU A 230 -16.14 -33.66 -49.32
CA GLU A 230 -14.73 -33.96 -49.62
C GLU A 230 -14.55 -35.34 -50.27
N ILE A 231 -15.35 -36.33 -49.90
CA ILE A 231 -15.29 -37.69 -50.47
C ILE A 231 -15.82 -37.72 -51.91
N GLN A 232 -16.74 -36.82 -52.26
CA GLN A 232 -17.35 -36.76 -53.59
C GLN A 232 -16.48 -36.01 -54.62
N ALA A 233 -15.49 -35.26 -54.15
CA ALA A 233 -14.52 -34.52 -54.97
C ALA A 233 -13.23 -35.30 -55.27
N LEU A 234 -13.09 -36.52 -54.74
CA LEU A 234 -12.05 -37.51 -55.05
C LEU A 234 -12.57 -38.54 -56.07
#